data_AF-A0A6B2G519-F1
#
_entry.id   AF-A0A6B2G519-F1
#
_cell.length_a   1.000
_cell.length_b   1.000
_cell.length_c   1.000
_cell.angle_alpha   90.00
_cell.angle_beta   90.00
_cell.angle_gamma   90.00
#
_symmetry.space_group_name_H-M   'P 1'
#
loop_
_entity.id
_entity.type
_entity.pdbx_description
1 polymer ?
#
loop_
_entity_poly.entity_id
_entity_poly.type
_entity_poly.pdbx_seq_one_letter_code
_entity_poly.pdbx_strand_id
1 'polypeptide(L)'
;NDETKPKKRFITNIAPVELKEFLNIKTQYYAWLYEPVSYWHYLACIGVLILIIGYYLKPFWPETLNTATFYLSACGGVLIGFFLFIAACNLVSLFTKVRYIIFTIVLILSRLKIYFWILPNLTKDCGFFDSFKPIYSVYRYQKTTKQE
;
A
#
# COMPACT_ATOMS: atom_id res chain seq x y z
N ASN A 1 9.28 -53.08 28.80
CA ASN A 1 10.41 -52.62 27.96
C ASN A 1 9.92 -51.66 26.89
N ASP A 2 9.69 -50.39 27.21
CA ASP A 2 9.46 -49.36 26.17
C ASP A 2 9.74 -47.92 26.65
N GLU A 3 10.66 -47.73 27.61
CA GLU A 3 10.81 -46.41 28.28
C GLU A 3 12.04 -45.58 27.85
N THR A 4 12.77 -45.96 26.80
CA THR A 4 14.02 -45.24 26.44
C THR A 4 14.01 -44.64 25.04
N LYS A 5 12.91 -44.03 24.60
CA LYS A 5 12.95 -43.20 23.38
C LYS A 5 13.33 -41.76 23.72
N PRO A 6 14.48 -41.24 23.24
CA PRO A 6 14.91 -39.88 23.54
C PRO A 6 13.91 -38.87 22.96
N LYS A 7 13.40 -37.98 23.83
CA LYS A 7 12.48 -36.91 23.48
C LYS A 7 13.17 -35.95 22.49
N LYS A 8 12.73 -35.92 21.23
CA LYS A 8 13.27 -35.02 20.20
C LYS A 8 13.07 -33.56 20.65
N ARG A 9 14.17 -32.87 20.97
CA ARG A 9 14.17 -31.45 21.30
C ARG A 9 14.25 -30.66 19.99
N PHE A 10 13.17 -29.97 19.64
CA PHE A 10 13.16 -29.04 18.52
C PHE A 10 13.80 -27.72 18.99
N ILE A 11 14.90 -27.33 18.36
CA ILE A 11 15.57 -26.05 18.61
C ILE A 11 14.75 -25.00 17.87
N THR A 12 14.07 -24.10 18.60
CA THR A 12 13.14 -23.11 18.03
C THR A 12 13.70 -21.70 17.95
N ASN A 13 14.91 -21.45 18.48
CA ASN A 13 15.52 -20.12 18.49
C ASN A 13 16.85 -20.13 17.74
N ILE A 14 16.79 -19.78 16.46
CA ILE A 14 17.96 -19.49 15.64
C ILE A 14 17.96 -17.97 15.43
N ALA A 15 18.84 -17.26 16.13
CA ALA A 15 19.03 -15.84 15.89
C ALA A 15 19.78 -15.66 14.54
N PRO A 16 19.40 -14.68 13.70
CA PRO A 16 20.18 -14.37 12.50
C PRO A 16 21.56 -13.86 12.94
N VAL A 17 22.60 -14.68 12.75
CA VAL A 17 23.99 -14.28 12.99
C VAL A 17 24.38 -13.32 11.87
N GLU A 18 24.75 -12.09 12.22
CA GLU A 18 25.43 -11.19 11.29
C GLU A 18 26.76 -11.84 10.88
N LEU A 19 26.84 -12.30 9.64
CA LEU A 19 28.00 -12.99 9.06
C LEU A 19 29.19 -12.04 8.96
N LYS A 20 29.92 -11.84 10.07
CA LYS A 20 31.16 -11.04 10.08
C LYS A 20 32.42 -11.88 10.07
N GLU A 21 32.34 -13.18 10.34
CA GLU A 21 33.47 -14.12 10.18
C GLU A 21 32.95 -15.56 10.06
N PHE A 22 33.51 -16.33 9.13
CA PHE A 22 33.28 -17.78 9.07
C PHE A 22 33.98 -18.42 10.28
N LEU A 23 33.32 -18.41 11.44
CA LEU A 23 33.85 -19.03 12.66
C LEU A 23 34.14 -20.51 12.41
N ASN A 24 35.41 -20.91 12.48
CA ASN A 24 35.88 -22.28 12.26
C ASN A 24 35.48 -23.21 13.42
N ILE A 25 34.18 -23.44 13.58
CA ILE A 25 33.58 -24.29 14.60
C ILE A 25 33.16 -25.59 13.92
N LYS A 26 33.50 -26.74 14.53
CA LYS A 26 33.29 -28.09 13.98
C LYS A 26 31.84 -28.44 13.62
N THR A 27 30.85 -27.73 14.17
CA THR A 27 29.42 -27.97 13.94
C THR A 27 28.69 -26.66 13.64
N GLN A 28 28.38 -26.44 12.37
CA GLN A 28 27.60 -25.29 11.89
C GLN A 28 26.26 -25.78 11.36
N TYR A 29 25.19 -25.04 11.68
CA TYR A 29 23.84 -25.31 11.19
C TYR A 29 23.46 -24.26 10.16
N TYR A 30 23.07 -24.72 8.98
CA TYR A 30 22.60 -23.88 7.88
C TYR A 30 21.12 -24.15 7.65
N ALA A 31 20.33 -23.09 7.53
CA ALA A 31 18.94 -23.16 7.11
C ALA A 31 18.79 -22.31 5.85
N TRP A 32 18.18 -22.89 4.81
CA TRP A 32 17.81 -22.15 3.63
C TRP A 32 16.59 -21.29 3.95
N LEU A 33 16.73 -19.97 3.88
CA LEU A 33 15.58 -19.06 3.84
C LEU A 33 15.14 -18.92 2.39
N TYR A 34 14.19 -19.76 1.99
CA TYR A 34 13.53 -19.65 0.69
C TYR A 34 12.22 -18.89 0.86
N GLU A 35 12.20 -17.66 0.36
CA GLU A 35 10.98 -16.86 0.23
C GLU A 35 10.43 -17.05 -1.18
N PRO A 36 9.34 -17.82 -1.38
CA PRO A 36 8.81 -18.07 -2.72
C PRO A 36 8.29 -16.77 -3.31
N VAL A 37 8.80 -16.40 -4.48
CA VAL A 37 8.29 -15.26 -5.24
C VAL A 37 6.91 -15.61 -5.78
N SER A 38 5.92 -14.81 -5.44
CA SER A 38 4.53 -15.03 -5.91
C SER A 38 4.45 -14.90 -7.43
N TYR A 39 3.70 -15.81 -8.06
CA TYR A 39 3.49 -15.87 -9.51
C TYR A 39 3.06 -14.54 -10.15
N TRP A 40 2.31 -13.71 -9.41
CA TRP A 40 1.88 -12.39 -9.86
C TRP A 40 3.04 -11.46 -10.24
N HIS A 41 4.18 -11.56 -9.56
CA HIS A 41 5.35 -10.75 -9.86
C HIS A 41 5.99 -11.14 -11.19
N TYR A 42 6.03 -12.44 -11.50
CA TYR A 42 6.50 -12.93 -12.80
C TYR A 42 5.57 -12.47 -13.92
N LEU A 43 4.26 -12.58 -13.73
CA LEU A 43 3.28 -12.12 -14.72
C LEU A 43 3.36 -10.61 -14.94
N ALA A 44 3.52 -9.83 -13.88
CA ALA A 44 3.71 -8.37 -13.96
C ALA A 44 4.99 -8.02 -14.73
N CYS A 45 6.10 -8.72 -14.46
CA CYS A 45 7.36 -8.49 -15.16
C CYS A 45 7.25 -8.78 -16.66
N ILE A 46 6.63 -9.91 -17.03
CA ILE A 46 6.37 -10.27 -18.43
C ILE A 46 5.44 -9.24 -19.09
N GLY A 47 4.39 -8.80 -18.41
CA GLY A 47 3.47 -7.78 -18.92
C GLY A 47 4.18 -6.46 -19.21
N VAL A 48 5.02 -5.98 -18.29
CA VAL A 48 5.83 -4.76 -18.49
C VAL A 48 6.78 -4.93 -19.67
N LEU A 49 7.44 -6.08 -19.79
CA LEU A 49 8.36 -6.36 -20.90
C LEU A 49 7.64 -6.31 -22.26
N ILE A 50 6.46 -6.93 -22.38
CA ILE A 50 5.64 -6.92 -23.61
C ILE A 50 5.21 -5.49 -23.96
N LEU A 51 4.82 -4.68 -22.97
CA LEU A 51 4.44 -3.29 -23.21
C LEU A 51 5.59 -2.46 -23.76
N ILE A 52 6.79 -2.62 -23.20
CA ILE A 52 8.00 -1.91 -23.65
C ILE A 52 8.36 -2.34 -25.08
N ILE A 53 8.39 -3.65 -25.35
CA ILE A 53 8.65 -4.19 -26.69
C ILE A 53 7.61 -3.65 -27.67
N GLY A 54 6.32 -3.73 -27.34
CA GLY A 54 5.23 -3.19 -28.16
C GLY A 54 5.39 -1.71 -28.49
N TYR A 55 5.82 -0.89 -27.52
CA TYR A 55 6.12 0.52 -27.72
C TYR A 55 7.25 0.74 -28.73
N TYR A 56 8.37 0.02 -28.60
CA TYR A 56 9.48 0.11 -29.56
C TYR A 56 9.13 -0.46 -30.93
N LEU A 57 8.16 -1.36 -31.03
CA LEU A 57 7.65 -1.91 -32.28
C LEU A 57 6.64 -1.01 -32.99
N LYS A 58 6.27 0.15 -32.42
CA LYS A 58 5.39 1.14 -33.06
C LYS A 58 5.65 1.40 -34.56
N PRO A 59 6.89 1.48 -35.09
CA PRO A 59 7.12 1.62 -36.54
C PRO A 59 6.57 0.48 -37.40
N PHE A 60 6.32 -0.70 -36.83
CA PHE A 60 5.79 -1.88 -37.53
C PHE A 60 4.28 -2.08 -37.32
N TRP A 61 3.59 -1.18 -36.61
CA TRP A 61 2.18 -1.37 -36.29
C TRP A 61 1.28 -1.16 -37.52
N PRO A 62 0.30 -2.05 -37.77
CA PRO A 62 -0.71 -1.83 -38.80
C PRO A 62 -1.53 -0.56 -38.49
N GLU A 63 -2.07 0.07 -39.54
CA GLU A 63 -2.84 1.33 -39.48
C GLU A 63 -3.96 1.33 -38.43
N THR A 64 -4.63 0.19 -38.25
CA THR A 64 -5.69 0.02 -37.25
C THR A 64 -5.20 0.26 -35.82
N LEU A 65 -3.99 -0.22 -35.48
CA LEU A 65 -3.43 -0.03 -34.14
C LEU A 65 -2.92 1.40 -33.95
N ASN A 66 -2.42 2.06 -34.99
CA ASN A 66 -2.03 3.47 -34.91
C ASN A 66 -3.23 4.34 -34.55
N THR A 67 -4.38 4.10 -35.18
CA THR A 67 -5.63 4.79 -34.86
C THR A 67 -6.09 4.49 -33.43
N ALA A 68 -5.98 3.24 -32.98
CA ALA A 68 -6.31 2.87 -31.60
C ALA A 68 -5.44 3.60 -30.57
N THR A 69 -4.13 3.76 -30.81
CA THR A 69 -3.25 4.50 -29.89
C THR A 69 -3.60 5.98 -29.78
N PHE A 70 -4.04 6.59 -30.88
CA PHE A 70 -4.49 7.98 -30.89
C PHE A 70 -5.73 8.16 -30.00
N TYR A 71 -6.74 7.30 -30.15
CA TYR A 71 -7.92 7.34 -29.30
C TYR A 71 -7.62 7.05 -27.84
N LEU A 72 -6.72 6.10 -27.55
CA LEU A 72 -6.30 5.78 -26.18
C LEU A 72 -5.60 6.98 -25.53
N SER A 73 -4.70 7.65 -26.25
CA SER A 73 -4.03 8.86 -25.77
C SER A 73 -5.01 10.02 -25.58
N ALA A 74 -5.97 10.20 -26.49
CA ALA A 74 -7.01 11.22 -26.35
C ALA A 74 -7.90 10.95 -25.13
N CYS A 75 -8.31 9.69 -24.92
CA CYS A 75 -9.07 9.28 -23.74
C CYS A 75 -8.30 9.54 -22.44
N GLY A 76 -7.01 9.19 -22.40
CA GLY A 76 -6.13 9.50 -21.26
C GLY A 76 -6.03 11.00 -20.98
N GLY A 77 -5.87 11.82 -22.03
CA GLY A 77 -5.85 13.28 -21.92
C GLY A 77 -7.16 13.85 -21.36
N VAL A 78 -8.31 13.37 -21.84
CA VAL A 78 -9.64 13.77 -21.33
C VAL A 78 -9.82 13.36 -19.87
N LEU A 79 -9.41 12.15 -19.48
CA LEU A 79 -9.49 11.69 -18.10
C LEU A 79 -8.61 12.54 -17.17
N ILE A 80 -7.36 12.81 -17.54
CA ILE A 80 -6.48 13.70 -16.77
C ILE A 80 -7.07 15.09 -16.69
N GLY A 81 -7.56 15.63 -17.80
CA GLY A 81 -8.26 16.91 -17.86
C GLY A 81 -9.48 16.95 -16.94
N PHE A 82 -10.24 15.86 -16.87
CA PHE A 82 -11.40 15.72 -15.99
C PHE A 82 -11.00 15.70 -14.50
N PHE A 83 -9.95 14.98 -14.12
CA PHE A 83 -9.42 15.02 -12.76
C PHE A 83 -8.92 16.41 -12.37
N LEU A 84 -8.18 17.06 -13.27
CA LEU A 84 -7.73 18.44 -13.07
C LEU A 84 -8.90 19.41 -12.97
N PHE A 85 -9.93 19.23 -13.79
CA PHE A 85 -11.15 20.03 -13.74
C PHE A 85 -11.90 19.85 -12.42
N ILE A 86 -12.06 18.61 -11.93
CA ILE A 86 -12.64 18.33 -10.62
C ILE A 86 -11.81 18.98 -9.51
N ALA A 87 -10.48 18.85 -9.56
CA ALA A 87 -9.59 19.45 -8.57
C ALA A 87 -9.63 20.99 -8.60
N ALA A 88 -9.71 21.60 -9.78
CA ALA A 88 -9.81 23.03 -9.99
C ALA A 88 -11.23 23.58 -9.77
N CYS A 89 -12.25 22.73 -9.84
CA CYS A 89 -13.63 23.12 -9.58
C CYS A 89 -13.71 23.64 -8.15
N ASN A 90 -14.03 24.93 -8.02
CA ASN A 90 -14.07 25.64 -6.75
C ASN A 90 -14.94 24.92 -5.70
N LEU A 91 -15.96 24.18 -6.12
CA LEU A 91 -16.85 23.42 -5.25
C LEU A 91 -16.14 22.27 -4.50
N VAL A 92 -15.26 21.53 -5.17
CA VAL A 92 -14.49 20.43 -4.56
C VAL A 92 -13.29 20.95 -3.77
N SER A 93 -12.64 22.01 -4.26
CA SER A 93 -11.61 22.73 -3.50
C SER A 93 -12.18 23.31 -2.21
N LEU A 94 -13.39 23.88 -2.26
CA LEU A 94 -14.10 24.40 -1.09
C LEU A 94 -14.45 23.27 -0.13
N PHE A 95 -15.02 22.15 -0.60
CA PHE A 95 -15.31 21.00 0.26
C PHE A 95 -14.05 20.47 0.97
N THR A 96 -12.94 20.39 0.24
CA THR A 96 -11.61 20.02 0.78
C THR A 96 -11.15 21.01 1.84
N LYS A 97 -11.30 22.32 1.62
CA LYS A 97 -10.93 23.35 2.60
C LYS A 97 -11.84 23.31 3.83
N VAL A 98 -13.15 23.14 3.65
CA VAL A 98 -14.15 23.12 4.73
C VAL A 98 -13.87 21.99 5.72
N ARG A 99 -13.55 20.76 5.26
CA ARG A 99 -13.18 19.66 6.17
C ARG A 99 -11.96 20.00 7.05
N TYR A 100 -10.93 20.65 6.49
CA TYR A 100 -9.74 21.05 7.24
C TYR A 100 -10.02 22.22 8.19
N ILE A 101 -10.86 23.18 7.78
CA ILE A 101 -11.27 24.31 8.61
C ILE A 101 -12.05 23.82 9.83
N ILE A 102 -13.03 22.94 9.64
CA ILE A 102 -13.83 22.36 10.74
C ILE A 102 -12.94 21.56 11.69
N PHE A 103 -12.03 20.74 11.17
CA PHE A 103 -11.05 20.01 11.99
C PHE A 103 -10.22 20.98 12.86
N THR A 104 -9.71 22.05 12.27
CA THR A 104 -8.89 23.05 12.97
C THR A 104 -9.67 23.74 14.08
N ILE A 105 -10.92 24.14 13.80
CA ILE A 105 -11.80 24.79 14.80
C ILE A 105 -12.08 23.84 15.98
N VAL A 106 -12.46 22.59 15.70
CA VAL A 106 -12.76 21.60 16.75
C VAL A 106 -11.52 21.29 17.59
N LEU A 107 -10.35 21.22 16.95
CA LEU A 107 -9.08 20.96 17.63
C LEU A 107 -8.70 22.07 18.60
N ILE A 108 -8.84 23.34 18.18
CA ILE A 108 -8.57 24.52 19.01
C ILE A 108 -9.55 24.60 20.18
N LEU A 109 -10.85 24.46 19.91
CA LEU A 109 -11.89 24.53 20.95
C LEU A 109 -11.76 23.40 21.98
N SER A 110 -11.38 22.20 21.55
CA SER A 110 -11.27 21.03 22.43
C SER A 110 -9.92 20.91 23.16
N ARG A 111 -9.05 21.92 23.09
CA ARG A 111 -7.67 21.90 23.62
C ARG A 111 -6.91 20.62 23.26
N LEU A 112 -6.93 20.22 21.98
CA LEU A 112 -6.27 19.00 21.46
C LEU A 112 -6.75 17.66 22.07
N LYS A 113 -7.85 17.61 22.82
CA LYS A 113 -8.35 16.35 23.44
C LYS A 113 -9.24 15.50 22.52
N ILE A 114 -9.82 16.11 21.49
CA ILE A 114 -10.82 15.51 20.60
C ILE A 114 -10.39 15.76 19.15
N TYR A 115 -10.26 14.69 18.38
CA TYR A 115 -9.99 14.73 16.94
C TYR A 115 -11.27 14.38 16.19
N PHE A 116 -11.83 15.35 15.45
CA PHE A 116 -13.04 15.17 14.66
C PHE A 116 -12.71 15.18 13.17
N TRP A 117 -12.86 14.04 12.50
CA TRP A 117 -12.52 13.92 11.08
C TRP A 117 -13.74 13.55 10.24
N ILE A 118 -14.01 14.35 9.21
CA ILE A 118 -15.06 14.10 8.22
C ILE A 118 -14.48 13.18 7.14
N LEU A 119 -15.16 12.07 6.88
CA LEU A 119 -14.77 11.01 5.95
C LEU A 119 -13.35 10.44 6.22
N PRO A 120 -13.15 9.74 7.35
CA PRO A 120 -11.86 9.15 7.73
C PRO A 120 -11.32 8.11 6.74
N ASN A 121 -12.17 7.54 5.88
CA ASN A 121 -11.80 6.44 4.99
C ASN A 121 -11.33 6.90 3.60
N LEU A 122 -11.37 8.21 3.32
CA LEU A 122 -10.94 8.81 2.05
C LEU A 122 -9.41 8.90 1.88
N THR A 123 -8.66 8.79 2.97
CA THR A 123 -7.18 8.77 2.99
C THR A 123 -6.62 7.40 3.38
N LYS A 124 -7.47 6.38 3.47
CA LYS A 124 -7.06 4.99 3.70
C LYS A 124 -7.10 4.23 2.38
N ASP A 125 -6.25 3.21 2.25
CA ASP A 125 -6.20 2.31 1.10
C ASP A 125 -7.43 1.39 1.10
N CYS A 126 -8.59 1.97 0.82
CA CYS A 126 -9.88 1.30 0.74
C CYS A 126 -10.49 1.54 -0.64
N GLY A 127 -11.29 0.58 -1.12
CA GLY A 127 -11.97 0.73 -2.41
C GLY A 127 -12.87 1.97 -2.43
N PHE A 128 -13.11 2.52 -3.62
CA PHE A 128 -13.84 3.78 -3.81
C PHE A 128 -15.16 3.84 -3.01
N PHE A 129 -15.93 2.75 -2.98
CA PHE A 129 -17.21 2.72 -2.25
C PHE A 129 -17.05 2.71 -0.72
N ASP A 130 -16.02 2.05 -0.20
CA ASP A 130 -15.74 2.03 1.23
C ASP A 130 -15.10 3.33 1.70
N SER A 131 -14.48 4.12 0.83
CA SER A 131 -13.92 5.43 1.16
C SER A 131 -14.96 6.44 1.70
N PHE A 132 -16.23 6.28 1.33
CA PHE A 132 -17.31 7.21 1.71
C PHE A 132 -18.07 6.84 2.99
N LYS A 133 -17.69 5.73 3.64
CA LYS A 133 -18.27 5.30 4.92
C LYS A 133 -17.16 5.03 5.95
N PRO A 134 -17.34 5.39 7.23
CA PRO A 134 -18.37 6.26 7.80
C PRO A 134 -18.17 7.74 7.44
N ILE A 135 -19.25 8.55 7.48
CA ILE A 135 -19.23 9.97 7.08
C ILE A 135 -18.43 10.85 8.06
N TYR A 136 -18.34 10.47 9.34
CA TYR A 136 -17.56 11.17 10.35
C TYR A 136 -17.01 10.20 11.40
N SER A 137 -15.91 10.58 12.04
CA SER A 137 -15.35 9.87 13.19
C SER A 137 -14.86 10.86 14.25
N VAL A 138 -15.05 10.50 15.51
CA VAL A 138 -14.61 11.27 16.68
C VAL A 138 -13.65 10.39 17.48
N TYR A 139 -12.39 10.79 17.60
CA TYR A 139 -11.42 10.14 18.48
C TYR A 139 -11.20 11.00 19.72
N ARG A 140 -11.42 10.43 20.90
CA ARG A 140 -11.09 11.07 22.18
C ARG A 140 -9.78 10.48 22.70
N TYR A 141 -8.86 11.34 23.13
CA TYR A 141 -7.64 10.88 23.78
C TYR A 141 -8.00 10.34 25.18
N GLN A 142 -8.00 9.01 25.35
CA GLN A 142 -8.11 8.39 26.66
C GLN A 142 -6.71 8.16 27.22
N LYS A 143 -6.42 8.75 28.39
CA LYS A 143 -5.19 8.46 29.12
C LYS A 143 -5.33 7.04 29.66
N THR A 144 -4.57 6.09 29.14
CA THR A 144 -4.50 4.72 29.69
C THR A 144 -3.86 4.79 31.07
N THR A 145 -4.68 4.85 32.12
CA THR A 145 -4.21 4.61 33.48
C THR A 145 -3.92 3.12 33.59
N LYS A 146 -2.64 2.73 33.49
CA LYS A 146 -2.19 1.39 33.87
C LYS A 146 -2.59 1.20 35.33
N GLN A 147 -3.52 0.28 35.59
CA GLN A 147 -3.77 -0.20 36.94
C GLN A 147 -2.70 -1.26 37.24
N GLU A 148 -1.89 -0.97 38.26
CA GLU A 148 -0.90 -1.89 38.86
C GLU A 148 -1.57 -3.12 39.49
#